data_AF-A0A8J4YQ14-F1
#
_entry.id   AF-A0A8J4YQ14-F1
#
_cell.length_a   1.000
_cell.length_b   1.000
_cell.length_c   1.000
_cell.angle_alpha   90.00
_cell.angle_beta   90.00
_cell.angle_gamma   90.00
#
_symmetry.space_group_name_H-M   'P 1'
#
loop_
_entity.id
_entity.type
_entity.pdbx_description
1 polymer ?
#
loop_
_entity_poly.entity_id
_entity_poly.type
_entity_poly.pdbx_seq_one_letter_code
_entity_poly.pdbx_strand_id
1 'polypeptide(L)'
;MNSWPGSAWVIWLALEAKYHSKCLLALYYRAKTTVEAEQKTDHEGVMSRIVLAELVLYIEETHLEEGTAPVFRLADLAKLYTTRMEELGLLCARKVNSTRLKERLLAQLPGLRSQSKGRDVLLAFDEDIGEALGKACEQDCETEAVHLARAAQIVRRYMFEDTDRFRGSFPGGCQEDSVPTY
;
A
#
# COMPACT_ATOMS: atom_id res chain seq x y z
N MET A 1 -74.50 11.98 23.86
CA MET A 1 -73.99 10.73 23.26
C MET A 1 -73.67 11.03 21.81
N ASN A 2 -72.46 11.48 21.49
CA ASN A 2 -72.06 11.76 20.11
C ASN A 2 -70.84 10.88 19.82
N SER A 3 -71.10 9.69 19.25
CA SER A 3 -70.07 8.73 18.87
C SER A 3 -69.37 9.20 17.60
N TRP A 4 -68.05 9.26 17.65
CA TRP A 4 -67.18 9.57 16.52
C TRP A 4 -67.18 8.42 15.49
N PRO A 5 -67.40 8.66 14.19
CA PRO A 5 -67.20 7.65 13.15
C PRO A 5 -65.79 7.80 12.55
N GLY A 6 -64.75 7.67 13.37
CA GLY A 6 -63.35 7.85 12.94
C GLY A 6 -62.58 6.55 12.68
N SER A 7 -63.08 5.40 13.16
CA SER A 7 -62.32 4.14 13.19
C SER A 7 -62.72 3.12 12.12
N ALA A 8 -63.84 3.33 11.41
CA ALA A 8 -64.30 2.40 10.39
C ALA A 8 -63.49 2.47 9.08
N TRP A 9 -63.00 3.65 8.70
CA TRP A 9 -62.34 3.86 7.41
C TRP A 9 -60.91 3.31 7.34
N VAL A 10 -60.18 3.35 8.45
CA VAL A 10 -58.81 2.80 8.52
C VAL A 10 -58.83 1.27 8.52
N ILE A 11 -59.86 0.65 9.10
CA ILE A 11 -60.01 -0.81 9.16
C ILE A 11 -60.53 -1.38 7.84
N TRP A 12 -61.39 -0.65 7.10
CA TRP A 12 -61.93 -1.14 5.83
C TRP A 12 -60.87 -1.21 4.72
N LEU A 13 -59.89 -0.28 4.72
CA LEU A 13 -58.76 -0.33 3.78
C LEU A 13 -57.86 -1.57 3.99
N ALA A 14 -57.91 -2.19 5.18
CA ALA A 14 -57.12 -3.37 5.53
C ALA A 14 -57.84 -4.71 5.27
N LEU A 15 -59.18 -4.73 5.27
CA LEU A 15 -59.97 -5.97 5.12
C LEU A 15 -60.16 -6.42 3.67
N GLU A 16 -60.08 -5.50 2.69
CA GLU A 16 -60.15 -5.84 1.26
C GLU A 16 -58.78 -6.17 0.62
N ALA A 17 -57.71 -6.21 1.40
CA ALA A 17 -56.41 -6.72 0.96
C ALA A 17 -56.46 -8.26 0.85
N LYS A 18 -57.26 -8.78 -0.10
CA LYS A 18 -56.99 -10.08 -0.72
C LYS A 18 -55.64 -9.94 -1.41
N TYR A 19 -54.56 -10.15 -0.66
CA TYR A 19 -53.23 -10.27 -1.21
C TYR A 19 -53.30 -11.34 -2.29
N HIS A 20 -53.26 -10.92 -3.56
CA HIS A 20 -52.97 -11.85 -4.64
C HIS A 20 -51.69 -12.57 -4.23
N SER A 21 -51.73 -13.90 -4.16
CA SER A 21 -50.59 -14.72 -3.70
C SER A 21 -49.28 -14.30 -4.38
N LYS A 22 -49.34 -13.85 -5.63
CA LYS A 22 -48.25 -13.24 -6.39
C LYS A 22 -47.66 -11.96 -5.76
N CYS A 23 -48.49 -11.04 -5.29
CA CYS A 23 -48.06 -9.81 -4.64
C CYS A 23 -47.40 -10.08 -3.28
N LEU A 24 -47.97 -11.02 -2.51
CA LEU A 24 -47.39 -11.46 -1.24
C LEU A 24 -46.05 -12.17 -1.47
N LEU A 25 -45.97 -13.08 -2.44
CA LEU A 25 -44.73 -13.75 -2.83
C LEU A 25 -43.67 -12.74 -3.30
N ALA A 26 -44.05 -11.75 -4.10
CA ALA A 26 -43.16 -10.67 -4.54
C ALA A 26 -42.65 -9.82 -3.36
N LEU A 27 -43.51 -9.51 -2.39
CA LEU A 27 -43.12 -8.82 -1.16
C LEU A 27 -42.11 -9.65 -0.35
N TYR A 28 -42.38 -10.95 -0.14
CA TYR A 28 -41.47 -11.84 0.59
C TYR A 28 -40.13 -12.01 -0.12
N TYR A 29 -40.12 -12.15 -1.45
CA TYR A 29 -38.87 -12.18 -2.21
C TYR A 29 -38.10 -10.85 -2.13
N ARG A 30 -38.81 -9.71 -2.18
CA ARG A 30 -38.17 -8.41 -1.99
C ARG A 30 -37.58 -8.26 -0.58
N ALA A 31 -38.32 -8.65 0.45
CA ALA A 31 -37.82 -8.63 1.82
C ALA A 31 -36.63 -9.58 2.03
N LYS A 32 -36.69 -10.78 1.43
CA LYS A 32 -35.61 -11.75 1.49
C LYS A 32 -34.34 -11.23 0.80
N THR A 33 -34.48 -10.66 -0.40
CA THR A 33 -33.34 -10.08 -1.13
C THR A 33 -32.75 -8.86 -0.43
N THR A 34 -33.57 -8.03 0.23
CA THR A 34 -33.04 -6.91 1.04
C THR A 34 -32.28 -7.42 2.26
N VAL A 35 -32.81 -8.43 2.97
CA VAL A 35 -32.14 -9.02 4.14
C VAL A 35 -30.82 -9.70 3.75
N GLU A 36 -30.80 -10.46 2.65
CA GLU A 36 -29.58 -11.09 2.13
C GLU A 36 -28.54 -10.05 1.69
N ALA A 37 -28.98 -8.94 1.09
CA ALA A 37 -28.10 -7.83 0.74
C ALA A 37 -27.53 -7.13 1.98
N GLU A 38 -28.37 -6.87 2.99
CA GLU A 38 -27.96 -6.28 4.27
C GLU A 38 -26.93 -7.17 4.99
N GLN A 39 -27.19 -8.48 5.09
CA GLN A 39 -26.25 -9.44 5.69
C GLN A 39 -24.92 -9.49 4.94
N LYS A 40 -24.95 -9.46 3.60
CA LYS A 40 -23.74 -9.42 2.78
C LYS A 40 -22.95 -8.12 3.00
N THR A 41 -23.63 -6.98 3.09
CA THR A 41 -22.99 -5.69 3.37
C THR A 41 -22.42 -5.60 4.79
N ASP A 42 -23.08 -6.23 5.76
CA ASP A 42 -22.60 -6.30 7.14
C ASP A 42 -21.35 -7.17 7.23
N HIS A 43 -21.36 -8.35 6.60
CA HIS A 43 -20.19 -9.22 6.51
C HIS A 43 -19.00 -8.51 5.83
N GLU A 44 -19.22 -7.82 4.71
CA GLU A 44 -18.18 -7.02 4.04
C GLU A 44 -17.63 -5.91 4.95
N GLY A 45 -18.51 -5.24 5.70
CA GLY A 45 -18.14 -4.22 6.67
C GLY A 45 -17.28 -4.76 7.82
N VAL A 46 -17.61 -5.95 8.35
CA VAL A 46 -16.83 -6.61 9.41
C VAL A 46 -15.44 -6.98 8.90
N MET A 47 -15.33 -7.65 7.75
CA MET A 47 -14.03 -7.99 7.17
C MET A 47 -13.20 -6.74 6.86
N SER A 48 -13.80 -5.67 6.34
CA SER A 48 -13.12 -4.39 6.11
C SER A 48 -12.53 -3.77 7.38
N ARG A 49 -13.14 -4.01 8.53
CA ARG A 49 -12.61 -3.55 9.82
C ARG A 49 -11.48 -4.43 10.31
N ILE A 50 -11.60 -5.76 10.16
CA ILE A 50 -10.55 -6.73 10.51
C ILE A 50 -9.28 -6.44 9.70
N VAL A 51 -9.40 -6.37 8.36
CA VAL A 51 -8.24 -6.10 7.50
C VAL A 51 -7.63 -4.73 7.77
N LEU A 52 -8.44 -3.72 8.11
CA LEU A 52 -7.88 -2.42 8.53
C LEU A 52 -7.06 -2.57 9.80
N ALA A 53 -7.56 -3.30 10.80
CA ALA A 53 -6.84 -3.50 12.06
C ALA A 53 -5.53 -4.25 11.84
N GLU A 54 -5.52 -5.28 10.98
CA GLU A 54 -4.28 -5.98 10.57
C GLU A 54 -3.30 -5.05 9.88
N LEU A 55 -3.78 -4.15 9.00
CA LEU A 55 -2.91 -3.20 8.31
C LEU A 55 -2.31 -2.17 9.28
N VAL A 56 -3.08 -1.75 10.28
CA VAL A 56 -2.61 -0.85 11.35
C VAL A 56 -1.53 -1.55 12.17
N LEU A 57 -1.77 -2.79 12.60
CA LEU A 57 -0.79 -3.60 13.32
C LEU A 57 0.51 -3.78 12.52
N TYR A 58 0.41 -4.08 11.22
CA TYR A 58 1.58 -4.18 10.35
C TYR A 58 2.41 -2.88 10.32
N ILE A 59 1.76 -1.73 10.25
CA ILE A 59 2.45 -0.42 10.26
C ILE A 59 3.12 -0.17 11.62
N GLU A 60 2.46 -0.51 12.73
CA GLU A 60 3.03 -0.36 14.07
C GLU A 60 4.21 -1.32 14.31
N GLU A 61 4.08 -2.58 13.92
CA GLU A 61 5.16 -3.57 14.05
C GLU A 61 6.40 -3.16 13.25
N THR A 62 6.20 -2.73 11.99
CA THR A 62 7.31 -2.26 11.15
C THR A 62 7.93 -0.95 11.63
N HIS A 63 7.17 -0.12 12.34
CA HIS A 63 7.68 1.08 13.01
C HIS A 63 8.50 0.76 14.27
N LEU A 64 8.16 -0.31 14.98
CA LEU A 64 8.89 -0.75 16.18
C LEU A 64 10.20 -1.49 15.86
N GLU A 65 10.42 -1.90 14.61
CA GLU A 65 11.68 -2.52 14.18
C GLU A 65 12.83 -1.50 14.24
N GLU A 66 13.66 -1.62 15.29
CA GLU A 66 14.78 -0.71 15.57
C GLU A 66 15.70 -0.52 14.36
N GLY A 67 15.99 0.74 14.03
CA GLY A 67 16.93 1.10 12.97
C GLY A 67 16.34 1.08 11.56
N THR A 68 15.03 0.92 11.40
CA THR A 68 14.32 1.18 10.15
C THR A 68 13.44 2.40 10.36
N ALA A 69 13.56 3.41 9.48
CA ALA A 69 12.66 4.56 9.44
C ALA A 69 11.70 4.30 8.28
N PRO A 70 10.64 3.50 8.49
CA PRO A 70 9.89 2.93 7.38
C PRO A 70 9.07 3.99 6.66
N VAL A 71 9.20 4.00 5.33
CA VAL A 71 8.37 4.84 4.45
C VAL A 71 7.43 3.94 3.67
N PHE A 72 6.13 4.08 3.91
CA PHE A 72 5.10 3.26 3.29
C PHE A 72 4.54 3.92 2.04
N ARG A 73 4.41 3.18 0.94
CA ARG A 73 3.69 3.64 -0.24
C ARG A 73 2.21 3.31 -0.09
N LEU A 74 1.33 4.30 -0.26
CA LEU A 74 -0.12 4.10 -0.21
C LEU A 74 -0.60 3.08 -1.25
N ALA A 75 0.06 3.02 -2.41
CA ALA A 75 -0.26 2.04 -3.44
C ALA A 75 -0.02 0.60 -2.95
N ASP A 76 1.03 0.37 -2.17
CA ASP A 76 1.38 -0.96 -1.68
C ASP A 76 0.52 -1.34 -0.48
N LEU A 77 0.22 -0.39 0.41
CA LEU A 77 -0.78 -0.57 1.47
C LEU A 77 -2.17 -0.89 0.90
N ALA A 78 -2.57 -0.23 -0.20
CA ALA A 78 -3.84 -0.52 -0.86
C ALA A 78 -3.86 -1.93 -1.48
N LYS A 79 -2.74 -2.40 -2.04
CA LYS A 79 -2.60 -3.77 -2.55
C LYS A 79 -2.69 -4.79 -1.42
N LEU A 80 -1.94 -4.58 -0.32
CA LEU A 80 -1.98 -5.46 0.86
C LEU A 80 -3.41 -5.55 1.40
N TYR A 81 -4.09 -4.41 1.52
CA TYR A 81 -5.48 -4.37 1.94
C TYR A 81 -6.41 -5.15 0.99
N THR A 82 -6.26 -5.02 -0.33
CA THR A 82 -7.05 -5.80 -1.29
C THR A 82 -6.78 -7.30 -1.19
N THR A 83 -5.51 -7.69 -1.09
CA THR A 83 -5.11 -9.10 -1.01
C THR A 83 -5.67 -9.76 0.25
N ARG A 84 -5.59 -9.09 1.40
CA ARG A 84 -6.19 -9.59 2.65
C ARG A 84 -7.72 -9.71 2.58
N MET A 85 -8.39 -8.77 1.91
CA MET A 85 -9.85 -8.87 1.69
C MET A 85 -10.20 -10.08 0.81
N GLU A 86 -9.41 -10.36 -0.22
CA GLU A 86 -9.60 -11.53 -1.09
C GLU A 86 -9.35 -12.85 -0.34
N GLU A 87 -8.33 -12.92 0.51
CA GLU A 87 -8.04 -14.09 1.37
C GLU A 87 -9.19 -14.41 2.34
N LEU A 88 -9.90 -13.39 2.83
CA LEU A 88 -11.10 -13.54 3.67
C LEU A 88 -12.38 -13.86 2.86
N GLY A 89 -12.25 -14.16 1.57
CA GLY A 89 -13.35 -14.63 0.71
C GLY A 89 -14.19 -13.51 0.08
N LEU A 90 -13.74 -12.25 0.14
CA LEU A 90 -14.41 -11.13 -0.52
C LEU A 90 -13.75 -10.83 -1.86
N LEU A 91 -14.43 -11.18 -2.95
CA LEU A 91 -14.03 -10.73 -4.29
C LEU A 91 -14.24 -9.22 -4.38
N CYS A 92 -13.13 -8.47 -4.30
CA CYS A 92 -13.13 -7.02 -4.48
C CYS A 92 -13.35 -6.67 -5.96
N ALA A 93 -14.60 -6.79 -6.44
CA ALA A 93 -15.00 -6.39 -7.79
C ALA A 93 -14.75 -4.89 -8.06
N ARG A 94 -14.62 -4.09 -7.00
CA ARG A 94 -14.36 -2.65 -7.05
C ARG A 94 -12.99 -2.36 -6.43
N LYS A 95 -12.18 -1.61 -7.18
CA LYS A 95 -10.88 -1.11 -6.71
C LYS A 95 -11.06 -0.35 -5.39
N VAL A 96 -10.27 -0.72 -4.38
CA VAL A 96 -10.28 -0.05 -3.08
C VAL A 96 -9.95 1.43 -3.26
N ASN A 97 -10.75 2.26 -2.59
CA ASN A 97 -10.55 3.70 -2.60
C ASN A 97 -9.34 4.05 -1.70
N SER A 98 -8.19 4.31 -2.34
CA SER A 98 -6.94 4.60 -1.65
C SER A 98 -6.97 5.89 -0.85
N THR A 99 -7.71 6.92 -1.28
CA THR A 99 -7.88 8.16 -0.51
C THR A 99 -8.65 7.90 0.78
N ARG A 100 -9.75 7.13 0.71
CA ARG A 100 -10.51 6.75 1.91
C ARG A 100 -9.70 5.84 2.84
N LEU A 101 -8.89 4.93 2.28
CA LEU A 101 -8.01 4.08 3.07
C LEU A 101 -6.97 4.92 3.81
N LYS A 102 -6.31 5.87 3.11
CA LYS A 102 -5.37 6.83 3.72
C LYS A 102 -6.02 7.57 4.89
N GLU A 103 -7.20 8.16 4.69
CA GLU A 103 -7.90 8.91 5.74
C GLU A 103 -8.19 8.04 6.97
N ARG A 104 -8.60 6.78 6.77
CA ARG A 104 -8.81 5.83 7.88
C ARG A 104 -7.51 5.53 8.62
N LEU A 105 -6.40 5.35 7.91
CA LEU A 105 -5.10 5.06 8.54
C LEU A 105 -4.60 6.26 9.36
N LEU A 106 -4.65 7.46 8.79
CA LEU A 106 -4.27 8.70 9.49
C LEU A 106 -5.14 8.97 10.72
N ALA A 107 -6.39 8.50 10.72
CA ALA A 107 -7.28 8.63 11.87
C ALA A 107 -7.00 7.63 13.00
N GLN A 108 -6.41 6.48 12.69
CA GLN A 108 -6.09 5.43 13.67
C GLN A 108 -4.67 5.56 14.25
N LEU A 109 -3.73 6.07 13.46
CA LEU A 109 -2.31 6.15 13.82
C LEU A 109 -1.91 7.60 14.12
N PRO A 110 -1.88 8.03 15.40
CA PRO A 110 -1.39 9.36 15.76
C PRO A 110 0.11 9.46 15.42
N GLY A 111 0.50 10.53 14.72
CA GLY A 111 1.89 10.75 14.30
C GLY A 111 2.20 10.29 12.88
N LEU A 112 1.34 9.48 12.24
CA LEU A 112 1.48 9.14 10.83
C LEU A 112 1.14 10.36 9.95
N ARG A 113 2.02 10.70 9.01
CA ARG A 113 1.77 11.73 7.99
C ARG A 113 1.71 11.14 6.61
N SER A 114 1.02 11.84 5.73
CA SER A 114 1.05 11.56 4.29
C SER A 114 1.73 12.69 3.54
N GLN A 115 2.66 12.35 2.65
CA GLN A 115 3.26 13.29 1.71
C GLN A 115 2.98 12.83 0.28
N SER A 116 2.38 13.71 -0.53
CA SER A 116 2.13 13.44 -1.95
C SER A 116 3.25 14.01 -2.81
N LYS A 117 3.86 13.16 -3.65
CA LYS A 117 4.84 13.58 -4.65
C LYS A 117 4.42 13.01 -6.01
N GLY A 118 3.82 13.86 -6.84
CA GLY A 118 3.29 13.45 -8.14
C GLY A 118 2.12 12.47 -8.00
N ARG A 119 2.27 11.27 -8.57
CA ARG A 119 1.25 10.20 -8.52
C ARG A 119 1.34 9.35 -7.25
N ASP A 120 2.47 9.42 -6.55
CA ASP A 120 2.71 8.60 -5.37
C ASP A 120 2.36 9.35 -4.09
N VAL A 121 1.80 8.61 -3.15
CA VAL A 121 1.51 9.08 -1.80
C VAL A 121 2.30 8.20 -0.85
N LEU A 122 3.22 8.82 -0.13
CA LEU A 122 4.06 8.19 0.89
C LEU A 122 3.48 8.48 2.27
N LEU A 123 3.64 7.54 3.19
CA LEU A 123 3.30 7.69 4.60
C LEU A 123 4.53 7.37 5.45
N ALA A 124 4.76 8.18 6.47
CA ALA A 124 5.85 8.01 7.44
C ALA A 124 5.43 8.66 8.77
N PHE A 125 5.99 8.19 9.88
CA PHE A 125 5.79 8.83 11.17
C PHE A 125 6.57 10.13 11.26
N ASP A 126 6.00 11.16 11.89
CA ASP A 126 6.59 12.50 12.06
C ASP A 126 8.02 12.44 12.63
N GLU A 127 8.25 11.52 13.57
CA GLU A 127 9.52 11.32 14.26
C GLU A 127 10.60 10.73 13.34
N ASP A 128 10.19 9.91 12.37
CA ASP A 128 11.09 9.18 11.47
C ASP A 128 11.41 9.92 10.18
N ILE A 129 10.70 11.00 9.84
CA ILE A 129 10.90 11.73 8.58
C ILE A 129 12.36 12.17 8.43
N GLY A 130 12.97 12.64 9.52
CA GLY A 130 14.37 13.07 9.53
C GLY A 130 15.34 11.92 9.24
N GLU A 131 15.14 10.78 9.89
CA GLU A 131 15.97 9.59 9.68
C GLU A 131 15.79 9.01 8.28
N ALA A 132 14.55 8.94 7.79
CA ALA A 132 14.24 8.50 6.43
C ALA A 132 14.92 9.38 5.36
N LEU A 133 14.94 10.70 5.57
CA LEU A 133 15.66 11.63 4.71
C LEU A 133 17.18 11.44 4.80
N GLY A 134 17.72 11.26 6.02
CA GLY A 134 19.14 10.98 6.22
C GLY A 134 19.60 9.74 5.45
N LYS A 135 18.86 8.63 5.57
CA LYS A 135 19.14 7.38 4.84
C LYS A 135 19.07 7.54 3.33
N ALA A 136 18.13 8.33 2.82
CA ALA A 136 18.04 8.61 1.39
C ALA A 136 19.29 9.38 0.90
N CYS A 137 19.73 10.39 1.66
CA CYS A 137 20.93 11.15 1.32
C CYS A 137 22.23 10.32 1.41
N GLU A 138 22.34 9.40 2.37
CA GLU A 138 23.49 8.50 2.47
C GLU A 138 23.59 7.49 1.32
N GLN A 139 22.45 7.07 0.77
CA GLN A 139 22.39 6.18 -0.39
C GLN A 139 22.68 6.90 -1.72
N ASP A 140 22.56 8.23 -1.77
CA ASP A 140 22.71 9.05 -2.97
C ASP A 140 24.19 9.33 -3.35
N CYS A 141 25.01 8.28 -3.43
CA CYS A 141 26.26 8.24 -4.20
C CYS A 141 27.54 8.82 -3.56
N GLU A 142 27.52 9.40 -2.35
CA GLU A 142 28.75 9.97 -1.76
C GLU A 142 29.78 8.91 -1.37
N THR A 143 29.34 7.82 -0.73
CA THR A 143 30.23 6.74 -0.30
C THR A 143 30.87 6.05 -1.51
N GLU A 144 30.09 5.67 -2.52
CA GLU A 144 30.62 5.05 -3.74
C GLU A 144 31.55 5.99 -4.51
N ALA A 145 31.19 7.27 -4.67
CA ALA A 145 32.02 8.25 -5.37
C ALA A 145 33.37 8.46 -4.68
N VAL A 146 33.39 8.53 -3.34
CA VAL A 146 34.63 8.64 -2.56
C VAL A 146 35.49 7.38 -2.72
N HIS A 147 34.89 6.19 -2.69
CA HIS A 147 35.62 4.93 -2.86
C HIS A 147 36.23 4.83 -4.26
N LEU A 148 35.47 5.20 -5.30
CA LEU A 148 35.94 5.25 -6.68
C LEU A 148 37.05 6.28 -6.87
N ALA A 149 36.92 7.48 -6.31
CA ALA A 149 37.96 8.51 -6.38
C ALA A 149 39.26 8.04 -5.74
N ARG A 150 39.17 7.37 -4.58
CA ARG A 150 40.33 6.83 -3.86
C ARG A 150 41.00 5.70 -4.63
N ALA A 151 40.21 4.78 -5.19
CA ALA A 151 40.71 3.70 -6.06
C ALA A 151 41.43 4.27 -7.30
N ALA A 152 40.81 5.23 -7.98
CA ALA A 152 41.40 5.89 -9.14
C ALA A 152 42.70 6.63 -8.78
N GLN A 153 42.78 7.23 -7.60
CA GLN A 153 43.99 7.90 -7.12
C GLN A 153 45.13 6.91 -6.83
N ILE A 154 44.83 5.73 -6.26
CA ILE A 154 45.81 4.66 -6.05
C ILE A 154 46.34 4.14 -7.39
N VAL A 155 45.45 3.85 -8.35
CA VAL A 155 45.84 3.40 -9.70
C VAL A 155 46.68 4.46 -10.39
N ARG A 156 46.25 5.73 -10.36
CA ARG A 156 47.01 6.84 -10.94
C ARG A 156 48.40 6.93 -10.33
N ARG A 157 48.50 6.89 -9.00
CA ARG A 157 49.79 6.92 -8.31
C ARG A 157 50.68 5.77 -8.77
N TYR A 158 50.15 4.55 -8.81
CA TYR A 158 50.88 3.39 -9.30
C TYR A 158 51.36 3.60 -10.75
N MET A 159 50.49 4.00 -11.67
CA MET A 159 50.85 4.23 -13.08
C MET A 159 51.91 5.32 -13.31
N PHE A 160 52.00 6.31 -12.42
CA PHE A 160 52.92 7.45 -12.56
C PHE A 160 54.17 7.35 -11.65
N GLU A 161 54.14 6.53 -10.60
CA GLU A 161 55.30 6.21 -9.76
C GLU A 161 56.06 4.98 -10.27
N ASP A 162 55.39 4.03 -10.97
CA ASP A 162 56.07 2.93 -11.63
C ASP A 162 56.87 3.49 -12.82
N THR A 163 58.19 3.44 -12.71
CA THR A 163 59.15 4.09 -13.61
C THR A 163 59.35 3.37 -14.95
N ASP A 164 58.41 2.52 -15.36
CA ASP A 164 58.38 1.94 -16.70
C ASP A 164 57.91 2.98 -17.72
N ARG A 165 58.68 4.07 -17.82
CA ARG A 165 58.59 5.01 -18.92
C ARG A 165 58.90 4.25 -20.19
N PHE A 166 57.89 4.13 -21.04
CA PHE A 166 58.06 3.65 -22.40
C PHE A 166 59.22 4.41 -23.07
N ARG A 167 60.33 3.71 -23.31
CA ARG A 167 61.57 4.30 -23.84
C ARG A 167 61.51 4.59 -25.35
N GLY A 168 60.34 4.49 -25.97
CA GLY A 168 60.13 4.71 -27.40
C GLY A 168 60.34 3.47 -28.27
N SER A 169 60.63 2.31 -27.68
CA SER A 169 60.74 1.04 -28.39
C SER A 169 60.18 -0.09 -27.55
N PHE A 170 59.47 -1.02 -28.19
CA PHE A 170 59.09 -2.27 -27.57
C PHE A 170 60.24 -3.29 -27.67
N PRO A 171 60.39 -4.21 -26.70
CA PRO A 171 61.30 -5.34 -26.82
C PRO A 171 61.00 -6.18 -28.07
N GLY A 172 62.04 -6.69 -28.74
CA GLY A 172 61.83 -7.65 -29.84
C GLY A 172 61.17 -8.92 -29.29
N GLY A 173 60.05 -9.33 -29.90
CA GLY A 173 59.24 -10.46 -29.43
C GLY A 173 58.03 -10.08 -28.57
N CYS A 174 57.85 -8.79 -28.21
CA CYS A 174 56.76 -8.37 -27.30
C CYS A 174 55.36 -8.77 -27.79
N GLN A 175 55.18 -8.89 -29.10
CA GLN A 175 53.91 -9.22 -29.72
C GLN A 175 53.61 -10.72 -29.64
N GLU A 176 54.65 -11.56 -29.63
CA GLU A 176 54.56 -13.01 -29.45
C GLU A 176 54.35 -13.35 -27.96
N ASP A 177 55.04 -12.62 -27.06
CA ASP A 177 54.95 -12.79 -25.60
C ASP A 177 53.63 -12.26 -24.98
N SER A 178 52.94 -11.35 -25.68
CA SER A 178 51.66 -10.80 -25.20
C SER A 178 50.46 -11.71 -25.47
N VAL A 179 50.65 -12.78 -26.26
CA VAL A 179 49.61 -13.76 -26.55
C VAL A 179 49.80 -14.94 -25.59
N PRO A 180 48.80 -15.33 -24.79
CA PRO A 180 48.90 -16.50 -23.94
C PRO A 180 49.20 -17.73 -24.79
N THR A 181 50.33 -18.39 -24.54
CA THR A 181 50.64 -19.69 -25.15
C THR A 181 49.68 -20.73 -24.59
N TYR A 182 48.80 -21.24 -25.45
CA TYR A 182 47.92 -22.37 -25.16
C TYR A 182 48.68 -23.68 -24.94
#